data_AF-A0A2V5IV82-F1
#
_entry.id   AF-A0A2V5IV82-F1
#
_cell.length_a   1.000
_cell.length_b   1.000
_cell.length_c   1.000
_cell.angle_alpha   90.00
_cell.angle_beta   90.00
_cell.angle_gamma   90.00
#
_symmetry.space_group_name_H-M   'P 1'
#
loop_
_entity.id
_entity.type
_entity.pdbx_description
1 polymer ?
#
loop_
_entity_poly.entity_id
_entity_poly.type
_entity_poly.pdbx_seq_one_letter_code
_entity_poly.pdbx_strand_id
1 'polypeptide(L)'
;MSNLDTSHPAFTPTGQLHFGVNVLGPAAELSFDELRTIAQTAERGLFSLLTLDERYWLRSDPGTVAATDPAGSNDVTTLLSALTAVTSHIGVVVAAAPDYDEPGDLTARIASLDQLSGGRAAWHILADGAVYGESPLEQDAGEPSGRHALIAATQRAWSTPQETEPPGPVETLGAFERDGQLYSVGLGALRQPVTRRGPVVMHDAGSPHDSATAAAYAEVILTPPASLEEALAVRRTLSASIQAAGRSADHVRILQAATFILAPTHEEAVEKELWMREQLPESVLDAKAFVGSYRAVAEQLLDFSRTGAVDGFMVMPWLFEDELTGIVNHLIPELQRRGAYPLDYTASTLRGHLALPQRLPGTATDARHTLPVIEVGELEDVRLDLDLRMELIVQKLQL
;
A
#
# COMPACT_ATOMS: atom_id res chain seq x y z
N MET A 1 -12.36 -9.47 -43.92
CA MET A 1 -13.48 -9.09 -43.02
C MET A 1 -13.21 -9.69 -41.65
N SER A 2 -12.68 -8.90 -40.73
CA SER A 2 -13.10 -8.90 -39.33
C SER A 2 -12.61 -7.58 -38.75
N ASN A 3 -13.55 -6.68 -38.48
CA ASN A 3 -13.33 -5.39 -37.85
C ASN A 3 -12.72 -5.63 -36.47
N LEU A 4 -11.52 -5.08 -36.24
CA LEU A 4 -11.08 -4.75 -34.88
C LEU A 4 -11.93 -3.56 -34.47
N ASP A 5 -12.94 -3.83 -33.66
CA ASP A 5 -13.86 -2.84 -33.11
C ASP A 5 -13.07 -1.92 -32.15
N THR A 6 -12.79 -0.71 -32.63
CA THR A 6 -12.25 0.40 -31.87
C THR A 6 -13.40 1.22 -31.28
N SER A 7 -14.02 0.81 -30.16
CA SER A 7 -15.02 1.69 -29.53
C SER A 7 -15.40 1.48 -28.06
N HIS A 8 -14.71 0.64 -27.28
CA HIS A 8 -14.88 0.68 -25.82
C HIS A 8 -13.54 0.95 -25.11
N PRO A 9 -13.45 2.00 -24.27
CA PRO A 9 -12.27 2.15 -23.44
C PRO A 9 -12.18 0.93 -22.50
N ALA A 10 -10.96 0.42 -22.30
CA ALA A 10 -10.69 -0.71 -21.41
C ALA A 10 -11.11 -0.46 -19.94
N PHE A 11 -11.51 0.77 -19.63
CA PHE A 11 -11.90 1.29 -18.33
C PHE A 11 -12.95 2.41 -18.50
N THR A 12 -13.84 2.58 -17.52
CA THR A 12 -14.83 3.66 -17.50
C THR A 12 -14.45 4.76 -16.49
N PRO A 13 -14.14 5.99 -16.93
CA PRO A 13 -13.88 7.11 -16.02
C PRO A 13 -15.05 7.34 -15.06
N THR A 14 -14.75 7.36 -13.76
CA THR A 14 -15.75 7.65 -12.72
C THR A 14 -16.12 9.14 -12.67
N GLY A 15 -15.23 10.01 -13.16
CA GLY A 15 -15.33 11.47 -13.00
C GLY A 15 -15.18 11.94 -11.55
N GLN A 16 -14.77 11.06 -10.63
CA GLN A 16 -14.51 11.35 -9.23
C GLN A 16 -13.03 11.11 -8.93
N LEU A 17 -12.39 12.09 -8.30
CA LEU A 17 -11.01 11.97 -7.85
C LEU A 17 -10.96 11.48 -6.40
N HIS A 18 -9.96 10.66 -6.11
CA HIS A 18 -9.52 10.32 -4.78
C HIS A 18 -8.27 11.13 -4.42
N PHE A 19 -8.13 11.50 -3.16
CA PHE A 19 -6.90 12.09 -2.64
C PHE A 19 -6.38 11.21 -1.51
N GLY A 20 -5.08 10.96 -1.47
CA GLY A 20 -4.41 10.39 -0.32
C GLY A 20 -3.24 11.27 0.11
N VAL A 21 -2.77 11.09 1.34
CA VAL A 21 -1.53 11.69 1.83
C VAL A 21 -0.49 10.59 1.95
N ASN A 22 0.73 10.82 1.47
CA ASN A 22 1.86 9.99 1.80
C ASN A 22 2.83 10.78 2.68
N VAL A 23 3.06 10.27 3.88
CA VAL A 23 4.09 10.76 4.79
C VAL A 23 5.26 9.79 4.64
N LEU A 24 6.22 10.20 3.79
CA LEU A 24 7.48 9.46 3.63
C LEU A 24 8.22 9.41 4.97
N GLY A 25 9.09 8.42 5.15
CA GLY A 25 9.83 8.16 6.40
C GLY A 25 10.78 9.30 6.79
N PRO A 26 10.25 10.35 7.44
CA PRO A 26 10.63 10.54 8.83
C PRO A 26 9.41 10.60 9.73
N ALA A 27 8.63 9.51 9.78
CA ALA A 27 7.85 9.23 11.00
C ALA A 27 8.75 9.19 12.27
N ALA A 28 10.09 9.16 12.10
CA ALA A 28 11.11 9.46 13.11
C ALA A 28 11.00 10.84 13.75
N GLU A 29 10.72 11.88 12.96
CA GLU A 29 10.85 13.28 13.36
C GLU A 29 9.52 13.95 13.70
N LEU A 30 8.40 13.38 13.23
CA LEU A 30 7.08 13.87 13.59
C LEU A 30 6.64 13.33 14.95
N SER A 31 6.20 14.24 15.81
CA SER A 31 5.44 13.87 17.00
C SER A 31 4.10 13.23 16.61
N PHE A 32 3.55 12.41 17.51
CA PHE A 32 2.22 11.84 17.30
C PHE A 32 1.15 12.93 17.14
N ASP A 33 1.31 14.10 17.76
CA ASP A 33 0.36 15.21 17.63
C ASP A 33 0.38 15.85 16.23
N GLU A 34 1.55 15.96 15.61
CA GLU A 34 1.66 16.41 14.21
C GLU A 34 1.04 15.38 13.27
N LEU A 35 1.35 14.09 13.47
CA LEU A 35 0.77 13.02 12.68
C LEU A 35 -0.76 12.95 12.82
N ARG A 36 -1.29 13.11 14.04
CA ARG A 36 -2.73 13.22 14.31
C ARG A 36 -3.33 14.42 13.58
N THR A 37 -2.65 15.56 13.59
CA THR A 37 -3.11 16.78 12.90
C THR A 37 -3.18 16.59 11.39
N ILE A 38 -2.17 15.94 10.79
CA ILE A 38 -2.16 15.56 9.37
C ILE A 38 -3.34 14.64 9.07
N ALA A 39 -3.50 13.56 9.83
CA ALA A 39 -4.57 12.58 9.61
C ALA A 39 -5.97 13.20 9.72
N GLN A 40 -6.22 14.00 10.76
CA GLN A 40 -7.52 14.65 10.97
C GLN A 40 -7.79 15.77 9.95
N THR A 41 -6.73 16.44 9.46
CA THR A 41 -6.87 17.44 8.40
C THR A 41 -7.20 16.78 7.06
N ALA A 42 -6.50 15.70 6.71
CA ALA A 42 -6.80 14.90 5.52
C ALA A 42 -8.22 14.32 5.57
N GLU A 43 -8.63 13.78 6.72
CA GLU A 43 -9.98 13.23 6.93
C GLU A 43 -11.07 14.30 6.81
N ARG A 44 -10.85 15.51 7.36
CA ARG A 44 -11.75 16.66 7.15
C ARG A 44 -11.89 17.01 5.66
N GLY A 45 -10.83 16.81 4.89
CA GLY A 45 -10.80 16.98 3.45
C GLY A 45 -11.36 15.80 2.64
N LEU A 46 -11.92 14.78 3.29
CA LEU A 46 -12.44 13.55 2.68
C LEU A 46 -11.40 12.70 1.93
N PHE A 47 -10.12 12.80 2.32
CA PHE A 47 -9.07 11.99 1.71
C PHE A 47 -9.35 10.49 1.95
N SER A 48 -9.09 9.68 0.93
CA SER A 48 -9.39 8.25 0.98
C SER A 48 -8.41 7.49 1.87
N LEU A 49 -7.14 7.91 1.93
CA LEU A 49 -6.11 7.18 2.65
C LEU A 49 -4.93 8.06 3.09
N LEU A 50 -4.24 7.61 4.13
CA LEU A 50 -2.96 8.12 4.62
C LEU A 50 -1.95 6.97 4.66
N THR A 51 -0.83 7.15 3.98
CA THR A 51 0.29 6.20 3.94
C THR A 51 1.41 6.68 4.83
N LEU A 52 1.91 5.77 5.66
CA LEU A 52 3.18 5.89 6.36
C LEU A 52 4.16 4.89 5.77
N ASP A 53 5.32 5.38 5.38
CA ASP A 53 6.38 4.62 4.71
C ASP A 53 7.39 4.05 5.71
N GLU A 54 7.52 2.74 5.74
CA GLU A 54 8.47 1.99 6.56
C GLU A 54 9.72 1.69 5.71
N ARG A 55 10.68 2.62 5.71
CA ARG A 55 11.98 2.41 5.07
C ARG A 55 13.02 2.05 6.10
N TYR A 56 13.82 1.05 5.81
CA TYR A 56 14.90 0.58 6.70
C TYR A 56 16.31 1.02 6.25
N TRP A 57 16.44 1.79 5.16
CA TRP A 57 17.75 2.07 4.53
C TRP A 57 18.08 3.53 4.29
N LEU A 58 19.33 3.86 4.62
CA LEU A 58 20.03 5.03 4.13
C LEU A 58 20.19 4.92 2.60
N ARG A 59 19.41 5.68 1.82
CA ARG A 59 19.60 5.79 0.35
C ARG A 59 20.90 6.53 -0.02
N SER A 60 21.65 7.03 0.95
CA SER A 60 22.80 7.91 0.77
C SER A 60 24.09 7.29 1.30
N ASP A 61 25.24 7.80 0.86
CA ASP A 61 26.55 7.38 1.36
C ASP A 61 26.57 7.44 2.91
N PRO A 62 27.25 6.48 3.58
CA PRO A 62 27.44 6.54 5.02
C PRO A 62 28.01 7.91 5.44
N GLY A 63 27.22 8.72 6.16
CA GLY A 63 27.60 10.06 6.63
C GLY A 63 26.97 11.23 5.86
N THR A 64 26.18 11.00 4.82
CA THR A 64 25.34 12.04 4.19
C THR A 64 24.00 12.14 4.91
N VAL A 65 23.72 13.29 5.53
CA VAL A 65 22.38 13.60 6.07
C VAL A 65 21.44 13.82 4.89
N ALA A 66 20.53 12.88 4.65
CA ALA A 66 19.44 13.04 3.70
C ALA A 66 18.17 13.48 4.45
N ALA A 67 17.40 14.41 3.87
CA ALA A 67 16.10 14.82 4.44
C ALA A 67 15.05 13.68 4.47
N THR A 68 15.39 12.51 3.93
CA THR A 68 14.58 11.28 3.90
C THR A 68 15.34 10.11 4.52
N ASP A 69 16.27 10.38 5.44
CA ASP A 69 17.01 9.35 6.16
C ASP A 69 16.07 8.63 7.14
N PRO A 70 15.84 7.31 7.00
CA PRO A 70 14.95 6.59 7.89
C PRO A 70 15.54 6.32 9.28
N ALA A 71 16.83 6.62 9.51
CA ALA A 71 17.48 6.36 10.79
C ALA A 71 16.71 7.01 11.96
N GLY A 72 16.28 6.19 12.93
CA GLY A 72 15.51 6.65 14.10
C GLY A 72 13.99 6.66 13.90
N SER A 73 13.48 6.14 12.79
CA SER A 73 12.03 6.04 12.55
C SER A 73 11.29 5.22 13.59
N ASN A 74 10.14 5.74 14.01
CA ASN A 74 9.18 5.02 14.82
C ASN A 74 8.57 3.85 14.02
N ASP A 75 8.18 2.79 14.74
CA ASP A 75 7.44 1.67 14.15
C ASP A 75 6.11 2.16 13.52
N VAL A 76 5.98 1.95 12.21
CA VAL A 76 4.88 2.51 11.41
C VAL A 76 3.54 1.89 11.80
N THR A 77 3.52 0.58 12.03
CA THR A 77 2.29 -0.14 12.39
C THR A 77 1.74 0.33 13.75
N THR A 78 2.62 0.63 14.71
CA THR A 78 2.26 1.19 16.03
C THR A 78 1.63 2.58 15.89
N LEU A 79 2.25 3.46 15.09
CA LEU A 79 1.72 4.79 14.84
C LEU A 79 0.35 4.75 14.14
N LEU A 80 0.21 3.90 13.11
CA LEU A 80 -1.06 3.71 12.40
C LEU A 80 -2.13 3.14 13.33
N SER A 81 -1.78 2.21 14.22
CA SER A 81 -2.71 1.66 15.23
C SER A 81 -3.24 2.77 16.14
N ALA A 82 -2.39 3.68 16.61
CA ALA A 82 -2.83 4.84 17.38
C ALA A 82 -3.71 5.81 16.56
N LEU A 83 -3.41 6.00 15.27
CA LEU A 83 -4.24 6.80 14.37
C LEU A 83 -5.65 6.24 14.17
N THR A 84 -5.83 4.91 14.24
CA THR A 84 -7.16 4.30 14.13
C THR A 84 -8.12 4.77 15.22
N ALA A 85 -7.60 5.13 16.40
CA ALA A 85 -8.41 5.57 17.53
C ALA A 85 -8.82 7.06 17.46
N VAL A 86 -8.16 7.85 16.61
CA VAL A 86 -8.38 9.30 16.47
C VAL A 86 -8.92 9.73 15.10
N THR A 87 -9.23 8.76 14.24
CA THR A 87 -9.83 8.92 12.91
C THR A 87 -10.98 7.93 12.72
N SER A 88 -11.95 8.24 11.85
CA SER A 88 -13.19 7.44 11.70
C SER A 88 -13.40 6.82 10.31
N HIS A 89 -12.80 7.40 9.27
CA HIS A 89 -13.08 7.13 7.87
C HIS A 89 -11.81 6.98 7.02
N ILE A 90 -10.80 7.83 7.20
CA ILE A 90 -9.59 7.80 6.36
C ILE A 90 -8.89 6.43 6.43
N GLY A 91 -8.46 5.90 5.27
CA GLY A 91 -7.65 4.68 5.21
C GLY A 91 -6.30 4.84 5.92
N VAL A 92 -5.82 3.78 6.56
CA VAL A 92 -4.47 3.71 7.16
C VAL A 92 -3.63 2.70 6.39
N VAL A 93 -2.56 3.16 5.75
CA VAL A 93 -1.77 2.35 4.83
C VAL A 93 -0.37 2.14 5.38
N VAL A 94 -0.01 0.88 5.60
CA VAL A 94 1.35 0.45 5.92
C VAL A 94 2.09 0.30 4.59
N ALA A 95 3.04 1.17 4.29
CA ALA A 95 3.99 0.97 3.20
C ALA A 95 5.18 0.18 3.73
N ALA A 96 5.25 -1.10 3.41
CA ALA A 96 6.29 -2.01 3.90
C ALA A 96 6.74 -2.94 2.79
N ALA A 97 8.07 -3.15 2.69
CA ALA A 97 8.62 -4.13 1.78
C ALA A 97 8.50 -5.53 2.38
N PRO A 98 8.11 -6.54 1.59
CA PRO A 98 7.98 -7.91 2.06
C PRO A 98 9.30 -8.55 2.50
N ASP A 99 10.43 -7.97 2.11
CA ASP A 99 11.75 -8.59 2.23
C ASP A 99 12.42 -8.36 3.61
N TYR A 100 11.84 -7.51 4.48
CA TYR A 100 12.38 -7.21 5.83
C TYR A 100 11.61 -7.87 6.97
N ASP A 101 10.38 -8.30 6.70
CA ASP A 101 9.48 -8.82 7.71
C ASP A 101 9.27 -10.31 7.52
N GLU A 102 9.04 -11.01 8.65
CA GLU A 102 8.55 -12.38 8.57
C GLU A 102 7.13 -12.36 7.94
N PRO A 103 6.90 -13.12 6.85
CA PRO A 103 5.62 -13.15 6.13
C PRO A 103 4.37 -13.33 6.99
N GLY A 104 4.41 -14.24 7.96
CA GLY A 104 3.30 -14.53 8.87
C GLY A 104 2.97 -13.34 9.76
N ASP A 105 4.00 -12.72 10.34
CA ASP A 105 3.89 -11.54 11.20
C ASP A 105 3.37 -10.33 10.42
N LEU A 106 3.95 -9.99 9.27
CA LEU A 106 3.44 -8.89 8.42
C LEU A 106 1.96 -9.10 8.06
N THR A 107 1.61 -10.33 7.65
CA THR A 107 0.23 -10.70 7.31
C THR A 107 -0.71 -10.52 8.52
N ALA A 108 -0.30 -10.96 9.71
CA ALA A 108 -1.10 -10.87 10.94
C ALA A 108 -1.21 -9.43 11.47
N ARG A 109 -0.13 -8.64 11.40
CA ARG A 109 -0.09 -7.23 11.83
C ARG A 109 -1.05 -6.38 11.00
N ILE A 110 -1.04 -6.53 9.67
CA ILE A 110 -1.95 -5.78 8.79
C ILE A 110 -3.40 -6.25 8.96
N ALA A 111 -3.64 -7.55 9.18
CA ALA A 111 -4.98 -8.05 9.51
C ALA A 111 -5.50 -7.47 10.85
N SER A 112 -4.63 -7.32 11.84
CA SER A 112 -4.95 -6.70 13.13
C SER A 112 -5.31 -5.23 12.94
N LEU A 113 -4.53 -4.50 12.14
CA LEU A 113 -4.80 -3.10 11.80
C LEU A 113 -6.14 -2.95 11.06
N ASP A 114 -6.48 -3.87 10.15
CA ASP A 114 -7.78 -3.87 9.46
C ASP A 114 -8.93 -4.04 10.45
N GLN A 115 -8.79 -4.96 11.41
CA GLN A 115 -9.80 -5.18 12.45
C GLN A 115 -9.95 -3.96 13.36
N LEU A 116 -8.83 -3.39 13.84
CA LEU A 116 -8.80 -2.20 14.71
C LEU A 116 -9.43 -0.99 14.02
N SER A 117 -9.09 -0.79 12.75
CA SER A 117 -9.57 0.34 11.95
C SER A 117 -11.00 0.18 11.43
N GLY A 118 -11.59 -1.01 11.52
CA GLY A 118 -12.93 -1.31 11.02
C GLY A 118 -13.00 -1.55 9.51
N GLY A 119 -11.93 -2.06 8.89
CA GLY A 119 -11.86 -2.31 7.44
C GLY A 119 -11.18 -1.18 6.65
N ARG A 120 -10.34 -0.37 7.30
CA ARG A 120 -9.69 0.80 6.69
C ARG A 120 -8.20 0.57 6.43
N ALA A 121 -7.67 -0.63 6.63
CA ALA A 121 -6.25 -0.89 6.43
C ALA A 121 -5.90 -1.18 4.96
N ALA A 122 -4.68 -0.84 4.58
CA ALA A 122 -4.06 -1.29 3.36
C ALA A 122 -2.58 -1.64 3.56
N TRP A 123 -2.10 -2.49 2.68
CA TRP A 123 -0.69 -2.79 2.50
C TRP A 123 -0.22 -2.16 1.20
N HIS A 124 0.69 -1.20 1.27
CA HIS A 124 1.46 -0.73 0.11
C HIS A 124 2.76 -1.53 0.07
N ILE A 125 2.85 -2.40 -0.93
CA ILE A 125 4.02 -3.24 -1.17
C ILE A 125 5.11 -2.36 -1.77
N LEU A 126 6.16 -2.12 -1.00
CA LEU A 126 7.32 -1.39 -1.48
C LEU A 126 8.23 -2.30 -2.30
N ALA A 127 8.77 -1.75 -3.40
CA ALA A 127 9.66 -2.50 -4.29
C ALA A 127 11.10 -2.61 -3.73
N ASP A 128 11.50 -1.71 -2.83
CA ASP A 128 12.86 -1.54 -2.30
C ASP A 128 13.18 -2.43 -1.10
N GLY A 129 13.31 -3.72 -1.38
CA GLY A 129 14.09 -4.66 -0.58
C GLY A 129 15.57 -4.63 -0.99
N ALA A 130 16.46 -4.02 -0.21
CA ALA A 130 17.86 -4.42 -0.21
C ALA A 130 17.88 -5.85 0.33
N VAL A 131 18.17 -6.79 -0.56
CA VAL A 131 18.41 -8.19 -0.24
C VAL A 131 19.47 -8.23 0.86
N TYR A 132 19.07 -8.57 2.09
CA TYR A 132 20.05 -8.96 3.09
C TYR A 132 20.75 -10.21 2.57
N GLY A 133 22.07 -10.14 2.41
CA GLY A 133 22.91 -11.32 2.46
C GLY A 133 23.16 -12.12 1.18
N GLU A 134 22.54 -11.83 0.03
CA GLU A 134 22.90 -12.53 -1.21
C GLU A 134 23.22 -11.55 -2.35
N SER A 135 24.34 -11.79 -3.03
CA SER A 135 24.54 -11.31 -4.41
C SER A 135 23.28 -11.58 -5.20
N PRO A 136 22.92 -10.75 -6.21
CA PRO A 136 21.72 -10.98 -7.01
C PRO A 136 21.77 -12.42 -7.53
N LEU A 137 21.05 -13.32 -6.86
CA LEU A 137 20.83 -14.65 -7.40
C LEU A 137 20.16 -14.38 -8.72
N GLU A 138 20.80 -14.94 -9.72
CA GLU A 138 20.69 -14.59 -11.11
C GLU A 138 19.24 -14.27 -11.48
N GLN A 139 19.07 -13.18 -12.23
CA GLN A 139 17.84 -12.87 -12.94
C GLN A 139 17.46 -14.07 -13.82
N ASP A 140 16.73 -15.03 -13.26
CA ASP A 140 16.06 -16.03 -14.07
C ASP A 140 14.68 -15.48 -14.39
N ALA A 141 14.62 -14.88 -15.58
CA ALA A 141 13.40 -14.42 -16.22
C ALA A 141 12.55 -15.64 -16.59
N GLY A 142 11.88 -16.26 -15.60
CA GLY A 142 11.09 -17.46 -15.84
C GLY A 142 10.18 -17.92 -14.70
N GLU A 143 10.59 -17.77 -13.44
CA GLU A 143 9.77 -18.20 -12.29
C GLU A 143 9.08 -17.02 -11.58
N PRO A 144 7.85 -17.18 -11.06
CA PRO A 144 7.24 -16.17 -10.20
C PRO A 144 8.16 -15.95 -9.00
N SER A 145 8.75 -14.77 -8.88
CA SER A 145 9.64 -14.45 -7.76
C SER A 145 8.94 -14.78 -6.42
N GLY A 146 9.68 -15.16 -5.38
CA GLY A 146 9.12 -15.45 -4.04
C GLY A 146 8.13 -14.37 -3.55
N ARG A 147 8.34 -13.11 -3.98
CA ARG A 147 7.42 -11.98 -3.79
C ARG A 147 6.00 -12.22 -4.32
N HIS A 148 5.82 -12.81 -5.51
CA HIS A 148 4.50 -13.13 -6.07
C HIS A 148 3.77 -14.17 -5.21
N ALA A 149 4.49 -15.23 -4.81
CA ALA A 149 3.93 -16.29 -3.97
C ALA A 149 3.54 -15.74 -2.59
N LEU A 150 4.36 -14.85 -2.01
CA LEU A 150 4.08 -14.17 -0.76
C LEU A 150 2.81 -13.30 -0.84
N ILE A 151 2.72 -12.39 -1.83
CA ILE A 151 1.54 -11.53 -2.00
C ILE A 151 0.27 -12.39 -2.13
N ALA A 152 0.33 -13.44 -2.95
CA ALA A 152 -0.80 -14.35 -3.15
C ALA A 152 -1.16 -15.11 -1.85
N ALA A 153 -0.16 -15.57 -1.08
CA ALA A 153 -0.38 -16.26 0.19
C ALA A 153 -1.00 -15.33 1.25
N THR A 154 -0.50 -14.10 1.38
CA THR A 154 -1.05 -13.06 2.26
C THR A 154 -2.49 -12.71 1.91
N GLN A 155 -2.79 -12.48 0.61
CA GLN A 155 -4.17 -12.22 0.16
C GLN A 155 -5.11 -13.42 0.43
N ARG A 156 -4.61 -14.65 0.25
CA ARG A 156 -5.36 -15.88 0.57
C ARG A 156 -5.63 -15.98 2.07
N ALA A 157 -4.63 -15.74 2.91
CA ALA A 157 -4.77 -15.78 4.37
C ALA A 157 -5.88 -14.81 4.84
N TRP A 158 -5.88 -13.57 4.34
CA TRP A 158 -6.91 -12.58 4.68
C TRP A 158 -8.32 -12.90 4.16
N SER A 159 -8.45 -13.76 3.15
CA SER A 159 -9.73 -14.12 2.53
C SER A 159 -10.27 -15.49 2.96
N THR A 160 -9.51 -16.26 3.73
CA THR A 160 -9.91 -17.59 4.21
C THR A 160 -10.72 -17.47 5.50
N PRO A 161 -11.99 -17.93 5.54
CA PRO A 161 -12.79 -17.90 6.75
C PRO A 161 -12.26 -18.84 7.83
N GLN A 162 -12.25 -18.39 9.09
CA GLN A 162 -11.76 -19.18 10.22
C GLN A 162 -12.56 -20.48 10.46
N GLU A 163 -13.84 -20.53 10.05
CA GLU A 163 -14.70 -21.72 10.18
C GLU A 163 -14.25 -22.91 9.31
N THR A 164 -13.37 -22.66 8.33
CA THR A 164 -12.84 -23.71 7.44
C THR A 164 -11.49 -24.26 7.87
N GLU A 165 -10.86 -23.71 8.91
CA GLU A 165 -9.58 -24.20 9.43
C GLU A 165 -9.77 -25.08 10.68
N PRO A 166 -9.28 -26.34 10.68
CA PRO A 166 -9.31 -27.17 11.88
C PRO A 166 -8.44 -26.55 12.98
N PRO A 167 -8.90 -26.52 14.26
CA PRO A 167 -8.09 -26.03 15.36
C PRO A 167 -6.94 -27.00 15.66
N GLY A 168 -5.74 -26.65 15.20
CA GLY A 168 -4.51 -27.38 15.48
C GLY A 168 -3.36 -26.97 14.56
N PRO A 169 -2.18 -27.57 14.71
CA PRO A 169 -1.13 -27.39 13.73
C PRO A 169 -1.59 -27.89 12.35
N VAL A 170 -1.48 -27.03 11.33
CA VAL A 170 -1.70 -27.38 9.91
C VAL A 170 -0.71 -28.46 9.49
N GLU A 171 0.48 -28.50 10.10
CA GLU A 171 1.50 -29.51 9.89
C GLU A 171 2.12 -29.95 11.23
N THR A 172 2.05 -31.24 11.55
CA THR A 172 2.66 -31.80 12.76
C THR A 172 4.16 -31.96 12.53
N LEU A 173 4.97 -31.12 13.18
CA LEU A 173 6.43 -31.16 13.14
C LEU A 173 7.02 -32.23 14.08
N GLY A 174 6.24 -32.67 15.07
CA GLY A 174 6.64 -33.74 15.99
C GLY A 174 5.66 -33.92 17.14
N ALA A 175 5.98 -34.82 18.06
CA ALA A 175 5.25 -34.99 19.30
C ALA A 175 6.20 -35.32 20.46
N PHE A 176 5.84 -34.93 21.67
CA PHE A 176 6.57 -35.30 22.88
C PHE A 176 5.61 -35.67 24.02
N GLU A 177 6.08 -36.52 24.93
CA GLU A 177 5.33 -36.92 26.12
C GLU A 177 5.90 -36.22 27.36
N ARG A 178 5.02 -35.63 28.18
CA ARG A 178 5.40 -35.02 29.47
C ARG A 178 4.32 -35.29 30.49
N ASP A 179 4.72 -35.80 31.66
CA ASP A 179 3.81 -36.14 32.76
C ASP A 179 2.66 -37.09 32.35
N GLY A 180 2.95 -38.06 31.48
CA GLY A 180 1.96 -39.03 30.97
C GLY A 180 0.93 -38.43 30.03
N GLN A 181 1.20 -37.25 29.46
CA GLN A 181 0.35 -36.57 28.48
C GLN A 181 1.12 -36.42 27.16
N LEU A 182 0.48 -36.73 26.04
CA LEU A 182 1.03 -36.60 24.70
C LEU A 182 0.71 -35.22 24.11
N TYR A 183 1.75 -34.52 23.65
CA TYR A 183 1.66 -33.20 23.03
C TYR A 183 2.15 -33.28 21.60
N SER A 184 1.39 -32.72 20.66
CA SER A 184 1.85 -32.49 19.28
C SER A 184 2.44 -31.09 19.16
N VAL A 185 3.57 -31.00 18.48
CA VAL A 185 4.22 -29.75 18.08
C VAL A 185 4.02 -29.59 16.59
N GLY A 186 3.59 -28.43 16.15
CA GLY A 186 3.47 -28.19 14.72
C GLY A 186 3.31 -26.74 14.35
N LEU A 187 3.34 -26.50 13.04
CA LEU A 187 3.04 -25.20 12.44
C LEU A 187 1.55 -24.93 12.59
N GLY A 188 1.20 -23.90 13.35
CA GLY A 188 -0.18 -23.51 13.56
C GLY A 188 -0.88 -23.08 12.28
N ALA A 189 -2.19 -23.35 12.17
CA ALA A 189 -3.06 -22.40 11.51
C ALA A 189 -2.90 -21.10 12.30
N LEU A 190 -2.21 -20.12 11.71
CA LEU A 190 -2.09 -18.79 12.31
C LEU A 190 -3.52 -18.38 12.67
N ARG A 191 -3.84 -18.22 13.95
CA ARG A 191 -5.11 -17.60 14.38
C ARG A 191 -5.03 -16.13 14.00
N GLN A 192 -5.08 -15.85 12.70
CA GLN A 192 -5.06 -14.49 12.22
C GLN A 192 -6.39 -13.84 12.58
N PRO A 193 -6.38 -12.53 12.88
CA PRO A 193 -7.60 -11.77 12.98
C PRO A 193 -8.45 -11.95 11.72
N VAL A 194 -9.71 -12.33 11.89
CA VAL A 194 -10.63 -12.45 10.75
C VAL A 194 -10.89 -11.05 10.20
N THR A 195 -10.38 -10.79 9.01
CA THR A 195 -10.75 -9.60 8.26
C THR A 195 -12.06 -9.88 7.51
N ARG A 196 -13.05 -9.00 7.61
CA ARG A 196 -14.35 -9.25 6.94
C ARG A 196 -14.27 -9.14 5.43
N ARG A 197 -13.29 -8.37 4.91
CA ARG A 197 -13.19 -7.99 3.48
C ARG A 197 -11.76 -7.92 2.94
N GLY A 198 -10.75 -8.23 3.77
CA GLY A 198 -9.33 -8.12 3.42
C GLY A 198 -8.82 -6.66 3.34
N PRO A 199 -7.63 -6.36 3.89
CA PRO A 199 -6.91 -5.12 3.63
C PRO A 199 -6.76 -4.85 2.13
N VAL A 200 -6.78 -3.58 1.72
CA VAL A 200 -6.51 -3.19 0.33
C VAL A 200 -5.03 -3.40 0.00
N VAL A 201 -4.70 -3.91 -1.18
CA VAL A 201 -3.30 -4.04 -1.63
C VAL A 201 -2.95 -2.94 -2.60
N MET A 202 -1.82 -2.27 -2.35
CA MET A 202 -1.27 -1.19 -3.17
C MET A 202 0.13 -1.55 -3.65
N HIS A 203 0.52 -1.05 -4.83
CA HIS A 203 1.87 -1.26 -5.38
C HIS A 203 2.24 -0.11 -6.31
N ASP A 204 3.52 0.23 -6.39
CA ASP A 204 4.03 1.22 -7.35
C ASP A 204 4.09 0.66 -8.79
N ALA A 205 4.04 1.53 -9.79
CA ALA A 205 4.28 1.21 -11.19
C ALA A 205 5.40 2.10 -11.76
N GLY A 206 6.54 2.12 -11.08
CA GLY A 206 7.72 2.90 -11.47
C GLY A 206 8.61 2.23 -12.53
N SER A 207 8.57 0.90 -12.62
CA SER A 207 9.34 0.10 -13.59
C SER A 207 8.47 -0.91 -14.33
N PRO A 208 8.95 -1.51 -15.45
CA PRO A 208 8.24 -2.58 -16.14
C PRO A 208 7.96 -3.80 -15.24
N HIS A 209 8.89 -4.15 -14.34
CA HIS A 209 8.71 -5.26 -13.41
C HIS A 209 7.63 -4.93 -12.38
N ASP A 210 7.67 -3.74 -11.78
CA ASP A 210 6.66 -3.31 -10.80
C ASP A 210 5.28 -3.21 -11.43
N SER A 211 5.20 -2.74 -12.67
CA SER A 211 3.95 -2.66 -13.43
C SER A 211 3.29 -4.02 -13.64
N ALA A 212 4.09 -5.08 -13.85
CA ALA A 212 3.57 -6.45 -14.02
C ALA A 212 3.01 -7.00 -12.70
N THR A 213 3.75 -6.85 -11.60
CA THR A 213 3.31 -7.25 -10.25
C THR A 213 2.07 -6.47 -9.82
N ALA A 214 2.06 -5.15 -10.03
CA ALA A 214 0.93 -4.28 -9.73
C ALA A 214 -0.33 -4.69 -10.53
N ALA A 215 -0.16 -4.97 -11.83
CA ALA A 215 -1.27 -5.44 -12.67
C ALA A 215 -1.86 -6.77 -12.17
N ALA A 216 -1.01 -7.69 -11.68
CA ALA A 216 -1.44 -8.99 -11.18
C ALA A 216 -2.16 -8.92 -9.82
N TYR A 217 -1.69 -8.09 -8.88
CA TYR A 217 -2.16 -8.18 -7.48
C TYR A 217 -2.75 -6.90 -6.88
N ALA A 218 -2.34 -5.72 -7.35
CA ALA A 218 -2.67 -4.47 -6.69
C ALA A 218 -4.10 -4.01 -7.01
N GLU A 219 -4.78 -3.47 -6.02
CA GLU A 219 -6.11 -2.87 -6.11
C GLU A 219 -6.00 -1.34 -6.24
N VAL A 220 -4.89 -0.78 -5.74
CA VAL A 220 -4.47 0.60 -6.01
C VAL A 220 -3.05 0.58 -6.57
N ILE A 221 -2.84 1.24 -7.71
CA ILE A 221 -1.53 1.38 -8.34
C ILE A 221 -1.07 2.83 -8.18
N LEU A 222 0.14 3.00 -7.68
CA LEU A 222 0.77 4.31 -7.53
C LEU A 222 1.68 4.58 -8.73
N THR A 223 1.47 5.72 -9.39
CA THR A 223 2.30 6.14 -10.53
C THR A 223 3.13 7.37 -10.18
N PRO A 224 4.33 7.52 -10.76
CA PRO A 224 5.11 8.73 -10.59
C PRO A 224 4.39 9.94 -11.19
N PRO A 225 4.82 11.15 -10.85
CA PRO A 225 4.25 12.35 -11.42
C PRO A 225 4.36 12.41 -12.94
N ALA A 226 3.27 12.83 -13.58
CA ALA A 226 3.12 12.82 -15.02
C ALA A 226 2.19 13.95 -15.49
N SER A 227 2.44 14.46 -16.70
CA SER A 227 1.47 15.30 -17.41
C SER A 227 0.22 14.50 -17.79
N LEU A 228 -0.85 15.17 -18.19
CA LEU A 228 -2.10 14.51 -18.60
C LEU A 228 -1.89 13.49 -19.73
N GLU A 229 -1.09 13.84 -20.73
CA GLU A 229 -0.82 12.97 -21.88
C GLU A 229 -0.04 11.71 -21.47
N GLU A 230 0.99 11.88 -20.63
CA GLU A 230 1.79 10.78 -20.10
C GLU A 230 0.95 9.88 -19.19
N ALA A 231 0.13 10.47 -18.30
CA ALA A 231 -0.78 9.72 -17.44
C ALA A 231 -1.79 8.89 -18.25
N LEU A 232 -2.32 9.42 -19.35
CA LEU A 232 -3.18 8.67 -20.27
C LEU A 232 -2.45 7.53 -20.99
N ALA A 233 -1.17 7.71 -21.32
CA ALA A 233 -0.36 6.63 -21.89
C ALA A 233 -0.12 5.52 -20.85
N VAL A 234 0.25 5.90 -19.63
CA VAL A 234 0.43 4.97 -18.50
C VAL A 234 -0.87 4.21 -18.19
N ARG A 235 -2.02 4.91 -18.13
CA ARG A 235 -3.35 4.29 -17.91
C ARG A 235 -3.65 3.21 -18.94
N ARG A 236 -3.40 3.48 -20.22
CA ARG A 236 -3.64 2.54 -21.32
C ARG A 236 -2.78 1.28 -21.17
N THR A 237 -1.49 1.46 -20.90
CA THR A 237 -0.55 0.35 -20.69
C THR A 237 -0.93 -0.49 -19.49
N LEU A 238 -1.21 0.14 -18.34
CA LEU A 238 -1.61 -0.58 -17.12
C LEU A 238 -2.94 -1.31 -17.29
N SER A 239 -3.93 -0.68 -17.94
CA SER A 239 -5.23 -1.32 -18.21
C SER A 239 -5.07 -2.58 -19.06
N ALA A 240 -4.21 -2.54 -20.09
CA ALA A 240 -3.91 -3.70 -20.92
C ALA A 240 -3.20 -4.81 -20.11
N SER A 241 -2.24 -4.46 -19.25
CA SER A 241 -1.56 -5.42 -18.38
C SER A 241 -2.51 -6.06 -17.35
N ILE A 242 -3.41 -5.28 -16.76
CA ILE A 242 -4.43 -5.78 -15.80
C ILE A 242 -5.38 -6.76 -16.48
N GLN A 243 -5.83 -6.44 -17.71
CA GLN A 243 -6.67 -7.33 -18.51
C GLN A 243 -5.93 -8.60 -18.93
N ALA A 244 -4.65 -8.50 -19.31
CA ALA A 244 -3.82 -9.66 -19.62
C ALA A 244 -3.63 -10.58 -18.40
N ALA A 245 -3.64 -10.03 -17.19
CA ALA A 245 -3.64 -10.78 -15.93
C ALA A 245 -5.03 -11.35 -15.54
N GLY A 246 -6.06 -11.20 -16.39
CA GLY A 246 -7.40 -11.74 -16.16
C GLY A 246 -8.27 -10.91 -15.20
N ARG A 247 -7.89 -9.67 -14.91
CA ARG A 247 -8.59 -8.76 -13.99
C ARG A 247 -9.32 -7.65 -14.76
N SER A 248 -10.36 -7.08 -14.16
CA SER A 248 -11.02 -5.90 -14.71
C SER A 248 -10.23 -4.63 -14.35
N ALA A 249 -9.94 -3.79 -15.34
CA ALA A 249 -9.31 -2.49 -15.11
C ALA A 249 -10.22 -1.56 -14.27
N ASP A 250 -11.55 -1.74 -14.31
CA ASP A 250 -12.51 -1.00 -13.48
C ASP A 250 -12.41 -1.35 -11.99
N HIS A 251 -11.73 -2.44 -11.64
CA HIS A 251 -11.52 -2.89 -10.26
C HIS A 251 -10.17 -2.45 -9.67
N VAL A 252 -9.42 -1.62 -10.41
CA VAL A 252 -8.13 -1.08 -9.96
C VAL A 252 -8.23 0.45 -9.98
N ARG A 253 -7.66 1.08 -8.95
CA ARG A 253 -7.53 2.55 -8.90
C ARG A 253 -6.09 2.93 -9.20
N ILE A 254 -5.88 3.98 -9.99
CA ILE A 254 -4.56 4.53 -10.29
C ILE A 254 -4.46 5.89 -9.62
N LEU A 255 -3.59 6.01 -8.63
CA LEU A 255 -3.31 7.25 -7.94
C LEU A 255 -1.93 7.76 -8.36
N GLN A 256 -1.86 9.01 -8.81
CA GLN A 256 -0.60 9.60 -9.24
C GLN A 256 0.01 10.43 -8.10
N ALA A 257 1.29 10.23 -7.82
CA ALA A 257 2.02 11.13 -6.93
C ALA A 257 2.02 12.56 -7.47
N ALA A 258 1.75 13.54 -6.61
CA ALA A 258 1.67 14.94 -7.01
C ALA A 258 2.10 15.89 -5.89
N THR A 259 2.89 16.89 -6.29
CA THR A 259 3.25 18.05 -5.47
C THR A 259 2.36 19.23 -5.86
N PHE A 260 1.84 19.97 -4.87
CA PHE A 260 0.89 21.06 -5.10
C PHE A 260 1.44 22.39 -4.57
N ILE A 261 1.91 23.24 -5.48
CA ILE A 261 2.37 24.59 -5.15
C ILE A 261 1.20 25.56 -5.37
N LEU A 262 0.41 25.73 -4.31
CA LEU A 262 -0.84 26.50 -4.33
C LEU A 262 -0.69 27.85 -3.62
N ALA A 263 -1.40 28.85 -4.16
CA ALA A 263 -1.60 30.15 -3.53
C ALA A 263 -2.99 30.73 -3.92
N PRO A 264 -3.44 31.84 -3.31
CA PRO A 264 -4.67 32.53 -3.74
C PRO A 264 -4.62 32.99 -5.20
N THR A 265 -3.46 33.47 -5.67
CA THR A 265 -3.26 33.90 -7.06
C THR A 265 -2.22 33.02 -7.78
N HIS A 266 -2.23 33.06 -9.11
CA HIS A 266 -1.24 32.33 -9.90
C HIS A 266 0.17 32.92 -9.74
N GLU A 267 0.28 34.24 -9.66
CA GLU A 267 1.56 34.96 -9.49
C GLU A 267 2.24 34.56 -8.17
N GLU A 268 1.50 34.57 -7.05
CA GLU A 268 2.03 34.12 -5.74
C GLU A 268 2.48 32.65 -5.76
N ALA A 269 1.79 31.79 -6.51
CA ALA A 269 2.18 30.38 -6.62
C ALA A 269 3.48 30.20 -7.41
N VAL A 270 3.69 31.01 -8.46
CA VAL A 270 4.93 31.03 -9.23
C VAL A 270 6.08 31.61 -8.40
N GLU A 271 5.85 32.66 -7.62
CA GLU A 271 6.84 33.19 -6.67
C GLU A 271 7.23 32.13 -5.64
N LYS A 272 6.24 31.40 -5.11
CA LYS A 272 6.48 30.28 -4.18
C LYS A 272 7.30 29.17 -4.83
N GLU A 273 6.98 28.77 -6.06
CA GLU A 273 7.77 27.78 -6.81
C GLU A 273 9.21 28.23 -7.01
N LEU A 274 9.42 29.48 -7.42
CA LEU A 274 10.75 30.03 -7.64
C LEU A 274 11.57 30.04 -6.35
N TRP A 275 10.97 30.50 -5.25
CA TRP A 275 11.58 30.44 -3.93
C TRP A 275 11.99 29.01 -3.56
N MET A 276 11.11 28.02 -3.80
CA MET A 276 11.42 26.62 -3.53
C MET A 276 12.60 26.13 -4.36
N ARG A 277 12.67 26.48 -5.66
CA ARG A 277 13.78 26.11 -6.56
C ARG A 277 15.12 26.71 -6.13
N GLU A 278 15.09 27.87 -5.48
CA GLU A 278 16.29 28.52 -4.94
C GLU A 278 16.75 27.91 -3.61
N GLN A 279 15.81 27.51 -2.74
CA GLN A 279 16.13 27.06 -1.38
C GLN A 279 16.30 25.55 -1.23
N LEU A 280 15.70 24.76 -2.11
CA LEU A 280 15.67 23.30 -2.00
C LEU A 280 16.57 22.63 -3.06
N PRO A 281 17.16 21.47 -2.75
CA PRO A 281 17.84 20.66 -3.75
C PRO A 281 16.90 20.28 -4.88
N GLU A 282 17.43 20.19 -6.12
CA GLU A 282 16.66 19.81 -7.31
C GLU A 282 15.95 18.45 -7.15
N SER A 283 16.53 17.53 -6.37
CA SER A 283 15.95 16.21 -6.07
C SER A 283 14.66 16.26 -5.24
N VAL A 284 14.36 17.39 -4.59
CA VAL A 284 13.17 17.56 -3.73
C VAL A 284 11.97 18.06 -4.53
N LEU A 285 12.22 18.78 -5.62
CA LEU A 285 11.17 19.35 -6.46
C LEU A 285 10.85 18.44 -7.63
N ASP A 286 9.60 18.00 -7.66
CA ASP A 286 9.06 17.36 -8.85
C ASP A 286 8.92 18.38 -9.98
N ALA A 287 9.59 18.13 -11.10
CA ALA A 287 9.50 18.96 -12.30
C ALA A 287 8.06 19.06 -12.84
N LYS A 288 7.15 18.18 -12.41
CA LYS A 288 5.75 18.11 -12.84
C LYS A 288 4.76 18.50 -11.73
N ALA A 289 5.19 19.32 -10.77
CA ALA A 289 4.32 19.87 -9.75
C ALA A 289 3.15 20.69 -10.34
N PHE A 290 2.00 20.66 -9.67
CA PHE A 290 0.87 21.53 -10.00
C PHE A 290 1.08 22.91 -9.37
N VAL A 291 1.32 23.92 -10.21
CA VAL A 291 1.59 25.29 -9.76
C VAL A 291 0.46 26.23 -10.18
N GLY A 292 -0.15 26.91 -9.23
CA GLY A 292 -1.12 27.96 -9.54
C GLY A 292 -2.12 28.28 -8.43
N SER A 293 -3.13 29.07 -8.79
CA SER A 293 -4.23 29.34 -7.87
C SER A 293 -5.08 28.10 -7.62
N TYR A 294 -5.75 28.02 -6.47
CA TYR A 294 -6.67 26.91 -6.14
C TYR A 294 -7.68 26.64 -7.27
N ARG A 295 -8.21 27.70 -7.88
CA ARG A 295 -9.15 27.60 -9.00
C ARG A 295 -8.49 27.05 -10.26
N ALA A 296 -7.32 27.57 -10.63
CA ALA A 296 -6.64 27.17 -11.85
C ALA A 296 -6.18 25.71 -11.77
N VAL A 297 -5.66 25.29 -10.61
CA VAL A 297 -5.29 23.89 -10.39
C VAL A 297 -6.52 22.98 -10.38
N ALA A 298 -7.63 23.39 -9.74
CA ALA A 298 -8.89 22.62 -9.83
C ALA A 298 -9.33 22.41 -11.28
N GLU A 299 -9.22 23.43 -12.14
CA GLU A 299 -9.54 23.32 -13.57
C GLU A 299 -8.63 22.31 -14.30
N GLN A 300 -7.33 22.27 -13.99
CA GLN A 300 -6.42 21.25 -14.53
C GLN A 300 -6.80 19.83 -14.08
N LEU A 301 -7.10 19.65 -12.78
CA LEU A 301 -7.47 18.34 -12.23
C LEU A 301 -8.80 17.81 -12.81
N LEU A 302 -9.70 18.70 -13.26
CA LEU A 302 -10.92 18.28 -13.96
C LEU A 302 -10.61 17.52 -15.25
N ASP A 303 -9.55 17.88 -15.97
CA ASP A 303 -9.22 17.22 -17.22
C ASP A 303 -8.72 15.79 -16.96
N PHE A 304 -7.93 15.58 -15.90
CA PHE A 304 -7.56 14.24 -15.43
C PHE A 304 -8.79 13.41 -15.04
N SER A 305 -9.71 14.00 -14.26
CA SER A 305 -10.94 13.34 -13.81
C SER A 305 -11.85 12.95 -14.98
N ARG A 306 -12.11 13.86 -15.91
CA ARG A 306 -13.00 13.65 -17.07
C ARG A 306 -12.46 12.61 -18.03
N THR A 307 -11.15 12.61 -18.25
CA THR A 307 -10.51 11.65 -19.16
C THR A 307 -10.28 10.29 -18.50
N GLY A 308 -10.29 10.22 -17.16
CA GLY A 308 -9.96 9.01 -16.40
C GLY A 308 -8.49 8.64 -16.53
N ALA A 309 -7.60 9.62 -16.78
CA ALA A 309 -6.16 9.41 -16.84
C ALA A 309 -5.65 8.79 -15.52
N VAL A 310 -6.19 9.27 -14.41
CA VAL A 310 -5.96 8.77 -13.05
C VAL A 310 -7.30 8.76 -12.31
N ASP A 311 -7.40 7.93 -11.29
CA ASP A 311 -8.53 7.93 -10.36
C ASP A 311 -8.31 8.90 -9.18
N GLY A 312 -7.10 9.47 -9.05
CA GLY A 312 -6.79 10.36 -7.96
C GLY A 312 -5.31 10.69 -7.83
N PHE A 313 -4.97 11.38 -6.74
CA PHE A 313 -3.63 11.87 -6.46
C PHE A 313 -3.16 11.52 -5.05
N MET A 314 -1.87 11.19 -4.94
CA MET A 314 -1.18 11.11 -3.65
C MET A 314 -0.43 12.41 -3.41
N VAL A 315 -0.91 13.15 -2.42
CA VAL A 315 -0.30 14.39 -1.94
C VAL A 315 0.92 14.06 -1.09
N MET A 316 1.93 14.88 -1.30
CA MET A 316 3.26 14.78 -0.74
C MET A 316 3.56 16.04 0.12
N PRO A 317 2.95 16.21 1.31
CA PRO A 317 2.85 17.52 1.97
C PRO A 317 4.04 17.84 2.89
N TRP A 318 5.28 17.60 2.46
CA TRP A 318 6.46 17.77 3.35
C TRP A 318 7.16 19.12 3.24
N LEU A 319 6.70 20.01 2.36
CA LEU A 319 7.43 21.26 2.11
C LEU A 319 6.91 22.42 2.96
N PHE A 320 5.63 22.41 3.35
CA PHE A 320 5.05 23.45 4.20
C PHE A 320 3.98 22.90 5.14
N GLU A 321 4.01 23.35 6.40
CA GLU A 321 3.04 23.01 7.44
C GLU A 321 1.57 23.23 6.99
N ASP A 322 1.33 24.28 6.19
CA ASP A 322 -0.01 24.68 5.75
C ASP A 322 -0.45 24.09 4.40
N GLU A 323 0.40 23.32 3.70
CA GLU A 323 0.09 22.85 2.33
C GLU A 323 -1.17 21.98 2.30
N LEU A 324 -1.24 21.00 3.20
CA LEU A 324 -2.41 20.13 3.33
C LEU A 324 -3.66 20.95 3.71
N THR A 325 -3.53 21.91 4.63
CA THR A 325 -4.63 22.79 5.04
C THR A 325 -5.12 23.64 3.88
N GLY A 326 -4.23 24.16 3.03
CA GLY A 326 -4.57 24.91 1.82
C GLY A 326 -5.35 24.07 0.81
N ILE A 327 -4.92 22.81 0.60
CA ILE A 327 -5.66 21.85 -0.24
C ILE A 327 -7.07 21.63 0.32
N VAL A 328 -7.17 21.27 1.60
CA VAL A 328 -8.44 20.94 2.26
C VAL A 328 -9.40 22.13 2.30
N ASN A 329 -8.91 23.33 2.61
CA ASN A 329 -9.77 24.50 2.83
C ASN A 329 -10.13 25.24 1.53
N HIS A 330 -9.36 25.07 0.44
CA HIS A 330 -9.53 25.85 -0.78
C HIS A 330 -9.64 25.01 -2.06
N LEU A 331 -8.72 24.07 -2.30
CA LEU A 331 -8.74 23.24 -3.51
C LEU A 331 -9.90 22.25 -3.51
N ILE A 332 -10.09 21.52 -2.39
CA ILE A 332 -11.16 20.53 -2.26
C ILE A 332 -12.55 21.17 -2.48
N PRO A 333 -12.90 22.32 -1.87
CA PRO A 333 -14.16 23.01 -2.18
C PRO A 333 -14.33 23.42 -3.64
N GLU A 334 -13.25 23.79 -4.35
CA GLU A 334 -13.33 24.08 -5.79
C GLU A 334 -13.67 22.83 -6.61
N LEU A 335 -13.07 21.68 -6.27
CA LEU A 335 -13.36 20.38 -6.90
C LEU A 335 -14.79 19.89 -6.60
N GLN A 336 -15.24 20.03 -5.35
CA GLN A 336 -16.60 19.70 -4.92
C GLN A 336 -17.65 20.53 -5.67
N ARG A 337 -17.45 21.85 -5.80
CA ARG A 337 -18.34 22.73 -6.59
C ARG A 337 -18.48 22.28 -8.05
N ARG A 338 -17.47 21.61 -8.58
CA ARG A 338 -17.42 21.10 -9.97
C ARG A 338 -17.89 19.64 -10.08
N GLY A 339 -18.26 19.01 -8.97
CA GLY A 339 -18.72 17.62 -8.93
C GLY A 339 -17.63 16.58 -9.18
N ALA A 340 -16.35 16.95 -9.09
CA ALA A 340 -15.22 16.04 -9.34
C ALA A 340 -14.66 15.40 -8.07
N TYR A 341 -15.23 15.72 -6.90
CA TYR A 341 -14.80 15.22 -5.61
C TYR A 341 -16.02 15.01 -4.68
N PRO A 342 -16.00 13.99 -3.80
CA PRO A 342 -17.11 13.70 -2.90
C PRO A 342 -17.46 14.85 -1.96
N LEU A 343 -18.73 14.88 -1.55
CA LEU A 343 -19.25 15.82 -0.54
C LEU A 343 -19.26 15.23 0.88
N ASP A 344 -19.20 13.90 0.99
CA ASP A 344 -19.18 13.18 2.26
C ASP A 344 -18.61 11.76 2.05
N TYR A 345 -18.20 11.11 3.14
CA TYR A 345 -17.88 9.69 3.15
C TYR A 345 -19.15 8.84 3.06
N THR A 346 -19.31 8.10 1.98
CA THR A 346 -20.48 7.23 1.76
C THR A 346 -20.27 5.79 2.24
N ALA A 347 -19.09 5.47 2.77
CA ALA A 347 -18.71 4.15 3.26
C ALA A 347 -17.96 4.27 4.60
N SER A 348 -17.69 3.15 5.25
CA SER A 348 -16.90 3.08 6.49
C SER A 348 -15.60 2.28 6.32
N THR A 349 -15.33 1.78 5.11
CA THR A 349 -14.16 0.96 4.80
C THR A 349 -13.38 1.59 3.66
N LEU A 350 -12.06 1.41 3.65
CA LEU A 350 -11.19 1.95 2.60
C LEU A 350 -11.60 1.44 1.21
N ARG A 351 -11.89 0.14 1.13
CA ARG A 351 -12.42 -0.50 -0.08
C ARG A 351 -13.71 0.17 -0.58
N GLY A 352 -14.60 0.56 0.33
CA GLY A 352 -15.83 1.28 0.00
C GLY A 352 -15.56 2.70 -0.49
N HIS A 353 -14.64 3.42 0.15
CA HIS A 353 -14.22 4.77 -0.27
C HIS A 353 -13.65 4.77 -1.69
N LEU A 354 -12.86 3.76 -2.04
CA LEU A 354 -12.26 3.60 -3.36
C LEU A 354 -13.19 2.93 -4.38
N ALA A 355 -14.44 2.62 -4.01
CA ALA A 355 -15.39 1.88 -4.85
C ALA A 355 -14.80 0.59 -5.45
N LEU A 356 -13.98 -0.12 -4.66
CA LEU A 356 -13.36 -1.39 -5.04
C LEU A 356 -14.35 -2.55 -4.81
N PRO A 357 -14.32 -3.61 -5.63
CA PRO A 357 -15.18 -4.77 -5.45
C PRO A 357 -14.92 -5.44 -4.10
N GLN A 358 -15.94 -6.10 -3.54
CA GLN A 358 -15.73 -6.98 -2.39
C GLN A 358 -14.86 -8.16 -2.80
N ARG A 359 -13.88 -8.53 -1.97
CA ARG A 359 -13.24 -9.84 -2.13
C ARG A 359 -14.26 -10.91 -1.78
N LEU A 360 -14.57 -11.76 -2.75
CA LEU A 360 -15.28 -13.00 -2.45
C LEU A 360 -14.33 -13.88 -1.63
N PRO A 361 -14.80 -14.60 -0.60
CA PRO A 361 -13.99 -15.63 0.04
C PRO A 361 -13.52 -16.57 -1.07
N GLY A 362 -12.20 -16.78 -1.15
CA GLY A 362 -11.63 -17.64 -2.18
C GLY A 362 -12.33 -18.98 -2.11
N THR A 363 -12.80 -19.50 -3.25
CA THR A 363 -13.08 -20.93 -3.33
C THR A 363 -11.81 -21.63 -2.89
N ALA A 364 -11.87 -22.41 -1.80
CA ALA A 364 -10.75 -23.21 -1.34
C ALA A 364 -10.32 -24.11 -2.50
N THR A 365 -9.36 -23.63 -3.30
CA THR A 365 -8.71 -24.47 -4.29
C THR A 365 -7.87 -25.42 -3.48
N ASP A 366 -8.09 -26.72 -3.69
CA ASP A 366 -7.46 -27.87 -3.04
C ASP A 366 -5.96 -27.98 -3.39
N ALA A 367 -5.24 -26.85 -3.28
CA ALA A 367 -3.84 -26.72 -3.56
C ALA A 367 -3.08 -27.11 -2.29
N ARG A 368 -2.91 -28.42 -2.11
CA ARG A 368 -1.82 -28.96 -1.30
C ARG A 368 -0.51 -28.45 -1.92
N HIS A 369 0.08 -27.42 -1.34
CA HIS A 369 1.46 -27.06 -1.66
C HIS A 369 2.34 -27.76 -0.64
N THR A 370 2.94 -28.87 -1.09
CA THR A 370 4.11 -29.47 -0.47
C THR A 370 5.27 -28.47 -0.59
N LEU A 371 5.53 -27.73 0.49
CA LEU A 371 6.83 -27.11 0.70
C LEU A 371 7.85 -28.23 1.00
N PRO A 372 9.11 -28.10 0.56
CA PRO A 372 10.11 -29.14 0.76
C PRO A 372 10.40 -29.33 2.26
N VAL A 373 10.29 -30.58 2.70
CA VAL A 373 10.63 -31.04 4.04
C VAL A 373 12.14 -30.84 4.27
N ILE A 374 12.51 -30.11 5.33
CA ILE A 374 13.88 -30.11 5.86
C ILE A 374 13.87 -31.02 7.09
N GLU A 375 14.57 -32.15 7.00
CA GLU A 375 14.74 -33.09 8.11
C GLU A 375 15.67 -32.48 9.17
N VAL A 376 15.12 -32.08 10.32
CA VAL A 376 15.91 -31.67 11.49
C VAL A 376 16.20 -32.91 12.34
N GLY A 377 17.19 -33.68 11.91
CA GLY A 377 17.72 -34.83 12.64
C GLY A 377 18.69 -34.37 13.74
N GLU A 378 18.18 -34.37 14.97
CA GLU A 378 18.92 -34.29 16.23
C GLU A 378 19.76 -33.03 16.48
N LEU A 379 19.26 -32.21 17.41
CA LEU A 379 19.97 -31.13 18.09
C LEU A 379 21.33 -31.62 18.62
N GLU A 380 22.40 -31.33 17.88
CA GLU A 380 23.68 -30.88 18.47
C GLU A 380 24.60 -30.14 17.47
N ASP A 381 24.32 -30.11 16.16
CA ASP A 381 25.17 -29.41 15.17
C ASP A 381 24.42 -28.53 14.15
N VAL A 382 23.27 -27.98 14.52
CA VAL A 382 22.59 -26.98 13.68
C VAL A 382 23.09 -25.58 14.07
N ARG A 383 24.07 -25.07 13.33
CA ARG A 383 24.16 -23.62 13.13
C ARG A 383 22.93 -23.24 12.30
N LEU A 384 21.88 -22.80 13.00
CA LEU A 384 20.75 -22.13 12.36
C LEU A 384 21.33 -20.94 11.60
N ASP A 385 21.25 -20.96 10.27
CA ASP A 385 21.31 -19.70 9.54
C ASP A 385 20.20 -18.82 10.11
N LEU A 386 20.55 -17.59 10.44
CA LEU A 386 19.85 -16.71 11.37
C LEU A 386 18.48 -16.22 10.88
N ASP A 387 17.98 -16.73 9.75
CA ASP A 387 16.93 -16.10 8.95
C ASP A 387 15.54 -16.78 9.03
N LEU A 388 15.37 -17.86 9.81
CA LEU A 388 14.06 -18.50 10.03
C LEU A 388 13.73 -18.59 11.52
N ARG A 389 13.05 -17.55 12.05
CA ARG A 389 12.47 -17.57 13.39
C ARG A 389 10.99 -17.93 13.30
N MET A 390 10.66 -19.21 13.52
CA MET A 390 9.28 -19.71 13.52
C MET A 390 8.66 -19.75 14.92
N GLU A 391 7.37 -19.40 15.03
CA GLU A 391 6.55 -19.65 16.22
C GLU A 391 6.06 -21.12 16.27
N LEU A 392 6.33 -21.82 17.38
CA LEU A 392 5.93 -23.20 17.61
C LEU A 392 4.62 -23.25 18.41
N ILE A 393 3.59 -23.94 17.90
CA ILE A 393 2.34 -24.20 18.65
C ILE A 393 2.35 -25.62 19.22
N VAL A 394 2.00 -25.73 20.51
CA VAL A 394 1.88 -27.01 21.24
C VAL A 394 0.40 -27.27 21.56
N GLN A 395 -0.15 -28.39 21.10
CA GLN A 395 -1.51 -28.81 21.39
C GLN A 395 -1.53 -30.12 22.21
N LYS A 396 -2.38 -30.15 23.23
CA LYS A 396 -2.65 -31.37 24.01
C LYS A 396 -3.65 -32.25 23.25
N LEU A 397 -3.28 -33.49 22.99
CA LEU A 397 -4.19 -34.46 22.38
C LEU A 397 -5.14 -35.03 23.45
N GLN A 398 -6.45 -35.07 23.17
CA GLN A 398 -7.40 -35.87 23.96
C GLN A 398 -7.36 -37.30 23.43
N LEU A 399 -7.08 -38.27 24.31
CA LEU A 399 -7.15 -39.70 24.00
C LEU A 399 -8.59 -40.18 23.86
#